data_AF-A0AB34JWB2-F1
#
_entry.id   AF-A0AB34JWB2-F1
#
_cell.length_a   1.000
_cell.length_b   1.000
_cell.length_c   1.000
_cell.angle_alpha   90.00
_cell.angle_beta   90.00
_cell.angle_gamma   90.00
#
_symmetry.space_group_name_H-M   'P 1'
#
loop_
_entity.id
_entity.type
_entity.pdbx_description
1 polymer ?
#
loop_
_entity_poly.entity_id
_entity_poly.type
_entity_poly.pdbx_seq_one_letter_code
_entity_poly.pdbx_strand_id
1 'polypeptide(L)'
;MNSLLRRSPLIRAQLRAARNMSGHSIEHAQAEAKKWKNISYVALPFICVVGVWVGYDHVTHHDHWEQVQYPYIGKRDKPMPWTLAGGSECALFDYKCARKLEEAKKALA
;
A
#
# COMPACT_ATOMS: atom_id res chain seq x y z
N MET A 1 -31.38 41.57 31.69
CA MET A 1 -30.49 40.47 31.25
C MET A 1 -29.66 40.98 30.07
N ASN A 2 -28.50 41.59 30.32
CA ASN A 2 -27.63 42.09 29.26
C ASN A 2 -26.41 41.17 29.13
N SER A 3 -26.39 40.37 28.06
CA SER A 3 -25.31 39.43 27.75
C SER A 3 -24.09 40.20 27.22
N LEU A 4 -23.03 40.26 28.03
CA LEU A 4 -21.71 40.76 27.65
C LEU A 4 -20.94 39.65 26.90
N LEU A 5 -21.18 39.52 25.59
CA LEU A 5 -20.29 38.74 24.73
C LEU A 5 -19.12 39.61 24.27
N ARG A 6 -18.06 39.60 25.08
CA ARG A 6 -16.74 40.17 24.77
C ARG A 6 -16.15 39.45 23.56
N ARG A 7 -16.22 40.05 22.37
CA ARG A 7 -15.50 39.59 21.18
C ARG A 7 -13.99 39.76 21.41
N SER A 8 -13.33 38.69 21.82
CA SER A 8 -11.87 38.65 21.98
C SER A 8 -11.17 38.82 20.63
N PRO A 9 -10.35 39.87 20.42
CA PRO A 9 -9.66 40.12 19.14
C PRO A 9 -8.53 39.12 18.87
N LEU A 10 -8.14 38.31 19.86
CA LEU A 10 -7.00 37.39 19.78
C LEU A 10 -7.20 36.23 18.80
N ILE A 11 -8.44 35.81 18.52
CA ILE A 11 -8.71 34.69 17.61
C ILE A 11 -8.50 35.09 16.13
N ARG A 12 -8.62 36.38 15.77
CA ARG A 12 -8.39 36.83 14.38
C ARG A 12 -6.91 37.00 14.02
N ALA A 13 -6.02 37.12 15.00
CA ALA A 13 -4.59 37.30 14.74
C ALA A 13 -3.90 36.00 14.30
N GLN A 14 -4.36 34.83 14.77
CA GLN A 14 -3.71 33.55 14.44
C GLN A 14 -4.01 33.03 13.03
N LEU A 15 -5.12 33.41 12.41
CA LEU A 15 -5.46 32.97 11.04
C LEU A 15 -4.69 33.71 9.94
N ARG A 16 -3.88 34.73 10.29
CA ARG A 16 -3.07 35.51 9.32
C ARG A 16 -1.57 35.30 9.46
N ALA A 17 -1.13 34.34 10.27
CA ALA A 17 0.24 33.86 10.21
C ALA A 17 0.41 32.90 9.02
N ALA A 18 0.13 33.40 7.81
CA ALA A 18 0.65 32.80 6.60
C ALA A 18 2.18 32.84 6.75
N ARG A 19 2.78 31.70 7.03
CA ARG A 19 4.23 31.57 7.11
C ARG A 19 4.74 31.95 5.72
N ASN A 20 5.32 33.15 5.58
CA ASN A 20 6.12 33.53 4.43
C ASN A 20 7.42 32.71 4.47
N MET A 21 7.31 31.39 4.31
CA MET A 21 8.42 30.56 3.88
C MET A 21 8.89 31.18 2.57
N SER A 22 10.18 31.52 2.45
CA SER A 22 10.75 32.22 1.28
C SER A 22 10.21 31.61 -0.02
N GLY A 23 9.18 32.27 -0.56
CA GLY A 23 8.31 31.68 -1.55
C GLY A 23 8.66 32.29 -2.89
N HIS A 24 9.04 31.46 -3.84
CA HIS A 24 8.96 31.82 -5.25
C HIS A 24 7.64 32.55 -5.54
N SER A 25 7.63 33.49 -6.48
CA SER A 25 6.40 34.21 -6.87
C SER A 25 5.26 33.23 -7.13
N ILE A 26 4.01 33.65 -6.90
CA ILE A 26 2.84 32.79 -7.14
C ILE A 26 2.85 32.23 -8.57
N GLU A 27 3.33 33.03 -9.52
CA GLU A 27 3.52 32.63 -10.92
C GLU A 27 4.55 31.50 -11.07
N HIS A 28 5.69 31.60 -10.40
CA HIS A 28 6.69 30.52 -10.39
C HIS A 28 6.14 29.23 -9.77
N ALA A 29 5.36 29.32 -8.68
CA ALA A 29 4.74 28.16 -8.07
C ALA A 29 3.71 27.49 -8.99
N GLN A 30 2.91 28.28 -9.71
CA GLN A 30 1.97 27.78 -10.72
C GLN A 30 2.70 27.12 -11.90
N ALA A 31 3.80 27.72 -12.36
CA ALA A 31 4.62 27.17 -13.44
C ALA A 31 5.26 25.82 -13.05
N GLU A 32 5.82 25.72 -11.85
CA GLU A 32 6.38 24.47 -11.31
C GLU A 32 5.31 23.38 -11.16
N ALA A 33 4.14 23.70 -10.61
CA ALA A 33 3.04 22.75 -10.50
C ALA A 33 2.56 22.25 -11.87
N LYS A 34 2.43 23.15 -12.85
CA LYS A 34 2.04 22.81 -14.22
C LYS A 34 3.07 21.92 -14.90
N LYS A 35 4.36 22.20 -14.71
CA LYS A 35 5.47 21.39 -15.24
C LYS A 35 5.36 19.94 -14.74
N TRP A 36 5.30 19.73 -13.43
CA TRP A 36 5.23 18.38 -12.86
C TRP A 36 3.94 17.66 -13.18
N LYS A 37 2.81 18.38 -13.23
CA LYS A 37 1.53 17.82 -13.71
C LYS A 37 1.68 17.24 -15.13
N ASN A 38 2.30 17.99 -16.03
CA ASN A 38 2.50 17.54 -17.41
C ASN A 38 3.45 16.33 -17.49
N ILE A 39 4.56 16.36 -16.75
CA ILE A 39 5.50 15.23 -16.67
C ILE A 39 4.77 13.96 -16.18
N SER A 40 3.95 14.07 -15.14
CA SER A 40 3.16 12.95 -14.63
C SER A 40 2.19 12.39 -15.67
N TYR A 41 1.51 13.25 -16.45
CA TYR A 41 0.64 12.78 -17.52
C TYR A 41 1.38 12.04 -18.64
N VAL A 42 2.64 12.37 -18.89
CA VAL A 42 3.49 11.63 -19.83
C VAL A 42 3.97 10.30 -19.22
N ALA A 43 4.23 10.27 -17.91
CA ALA A 43 4.68 9.05 -17.22
C ALA A 43 3.55 8.01 -17.04
N LEU A 44 2.32 8.46 -16.82
CA LEU A 44 1.15 7.59 -16.61
C LEU A 44 0.96 6.50 -17.68
N PRO A 45 0.95 6.80 -19.01
CA PRO A 45 0.77 5.76 -20.01
C PRO A 45 1.88 4.70 -19.97
N PHE A 46 3.13 5.10 -19.71
CA PHE A 46 4.24 4.16 -19.59
C PHE A 46 4.03 3.19 -18.40
N ILE A 47 3.65 3.73 -17.24
CA ILE A 47 3.34 2.93 -16.05
C ILE A 47 2.16 1.98 -16.32
N CYS A 48 1.11 2.43 -17.00
CA CYS A 48 -0.01 1.59 -17.36
C CYS A 48 0.40 0.43 -18.28
N VAL A 49 1.20 0.69 -19.31
CA VAL A 49 1.66 -0.35 -20.25
C VAL A 49 2.51 -1.39 -19.53
N VAL A 50 3.51 -0.95 -18.76
CA VAL A 50 4.39 -1.86 -18.01
C VAL A 50 3.59 -2.63 -16.95
N GLY A 51 2.68 -1.95 -16.24
CA GLY A 51 1.82 -2.58 -15.24
C GLY A 51 0.93 -3.67 -15.81
N VAL A 52 0.31 -3.44 -16.98
CA VAL A 52 -0.50 -4.45 -17.67
C VAL A 52 0.38 -5.60 -18.15
N TRP A 53 1.55 -5.33 -18.71
CA TRP A 53 2.47 -6.36 -19.20
C TRP A 53 2.95 -7.27 -18.07
N VAL A 54 3.45 -6.71 -16.96
CA VAL A 54 3.88 -7.47 -15.78
C VAL A 54 2.70 -8.23 -15.15
N GLY A 55 1.53 -7.59 -15.07
CA GLY A 55 0.32 -8.23 -14.56
C GLY A 55 -0.09 -9.45 -15.40
N TYR A 56 -0.03 -9.34 -16.73
CA TYR A 56 -0.29 -10.44 -17.65
C TYR A 56 0.73 -11.58 -17.47
N ASP A 57 2.02 -11.23 -17.46
CA ASP A 57 3.11 -12.18 -17.24
C ASP A 57 2.91 -13.00 -15.95
N HIS A 58 2.64 -12.35 -14.82
CA HIS A 58 2.40 -13.02 -13.54
C HIS A 58 1.16 -13.93 -13.50
N VAL A 59 0.09 -13.62 -14.27
CA VAL A 59 -1.08 -14.50 -14.29
C VAL A 59 -0.93 -15.67 -15.26
N THR A 60 -0.09 -15.53 -16.30
CA THR A 60 0.12 -16.58 -17.30
C THR A 60 1.32 -17.48 -17.04
N HIS A 61 2.33 -17.01 -16.30
CA HIS A 61 3.47 -17.83 -15.94
C HIS A 61 3.17 -18.68 -14.71
N HIS A 62 3.18 -19.99 -14.91
CA HIS A 62 3.17 -20.98 -13.86
C HIS A 62 4.62 -21.36 -13.52
N ASP A 63 5.16 -20.84 -12.43
CA ASP A 63 6.45 -21.29 -11.91
C ASP A 63 6.32 -22.73 -11.39
N HIS A 64 6.75 -23.68 -12.20
CA HIS A 64 7.02 -25.06 -11.80
C HIS A 64 8.41 -25.44 -12.32
N TRP A 65 9.47 -24.83 -11.79
CA TRP A 65 10.73 -25.56 -11.83
C TRP A 65 10.55 -26.75 -10.87
N GLU A 66 10.92 -27.95 -11.31
CA GLU A 66 10.86 -29.15 -10.49
C GLU A 66 11.74 -28.94 -9.26
N GLN A 67 11.11 -28.63 -8.13
CA GLN A 67 11.84 -28.33 -6.91
C GLN A 67 12.38 -29.63 -6.34
N VAL A 68 13.68 -29.87 -6.54
CA VAL A 68 14.41 -30.88 -5.78
C VAL A 68 14.17 -30.59 -4.29
N GLN A 69 13.63 -31.57 -3.57
CA GLN A 69 13.30 -31.44 -2.15
C GLN A 69 14.57 -31.49 -1.31
N TYR A 70 15.21 -30.32 -1.16
CA TYR A 70 16.37 -30.19 -0.30
C TYR A 70 15.94 -30.15 1.18
N PRO A 71 16.67 -30.78 2.11
CA PRO A 71 16.29 -30.86 3.53
C PRO A 71 16.15 -29.51 4.26
N TYR A 72 16.68 -28.44 3.69
CA TYR A 72 16.62 -27.08 4.24
C TYR A 72 15.49 -26.23 3.63
N ILE A 73 14.91 -26.63 2.51
CA ILE A 73 13.78 -25.92 1.89
C ILE A 73 12.50 -26.40 2.57
N GLY A 74 11.63 -25.46 2.95
CA GLY A 74 10.36 -25.79 3.62
C GLY A 74 10.51 -26.28 5.06
N LYS A 75 11.72 -26.27 5.64
CA LYS A 75 11.95 -26.69 7.03
C LYS A 75 11.08 -25.87 8.00
N ARG A 76 10.36 -26.58 8.87
CA ARG A 76 9.49 -26.02 9.91
C ARG A 76 9.74 -26.73 11.24
N ASP A 77 10.40 -26.03 12.16
CA ASP A 77 10.59 -26.54 13.54
C ASP A 77 9.42 -26.16 14.47
N LYS A 78 8.60 -25.17 14.07
CA LYS A 78 7.44 -24.69 14.82
C LYS A 78 6.28 -24.37 13.86
N PRO A 79 5.02 -24.71 14.23
CA PRO A 79 3.87 -24.34 13.42
C PRO A 79 3.64 -22.83 13.43
N MET A 80 3.19 -22.31 12.30
CA MET A 80 3.00 -20.89 12.07
C MET A 80 1.61 -20.41 12.49
N PRO A 81 1.48 -19.27 13.19
CA PRO A 81 0.25 -18.93 13.91
C PRO A 81 -0.88 -18.32 13.06
N TRP A 82 -0.74 -18.18 11.74
CA TRP A 82 -1.63 -17.32 10.93
C TRP A 82 -2.71 -18.02 10.11
N THR A 83 -2.53 -19.25 9.60
CA THR A 83 -3.59 -19.86 8.76
C THR A 83 -4.62 -20.67 9.54
N LEU A 84 -4.24 -21.27 10.67
CA LEU A 84 -5.14 -22.07 11.50
C LEU A 84 -4.97 -21.71 12.98
N ALA A 85 -6.09 -21.65 13.71
CA ALA A 85 -6.06 -21.64 15.16
C ALA A 85 -5.45 -22.96 15.66
N GLY A 86 -4.26 -22.89 16.28
CA GLY A 86 -3.42 -24.04 16.62
C GLY A 86 -2.13 -24.15 15.79
N GLY A 87 -2.00 -23.32 14.75
CA GLY A 87 -0.82 -23.22 13.91
C GLY A 87 -0.88 -24.09 12.65
N SER A 88 -0.04 -23.76 11.67
CA SER A 88 -0.02 -24.39 10.33
C SER A 88 1.36 -24.45 9.72
N GLU A 89 1.56 -25.32 8.73
CA GLU A 89 2.84 -25.40 8.01
C GLU A 89 3.00 -24.33 6.91
N CYS A 90 1.89 -23.74 6.44
CA CYS A 90 1.88 -22.77 5.36
C CYS A 90 2.60 -21.46 5.72
N ALA A 91 3.26 -20.84 4.72
CA ALA A 91 3.82 -19.49 4.83
C ALA A 91 2.72 -18.41 4.92
N LEU A 92 3.07 -17.18 5.36
CA LEU A 92 2.11 -16.09 5.59
C LEU A 92 1.35 -15.70 4.30
N PHE A 93 2.04 -15.71 3.17
CA PHE A 93 1.49 -15.34 1.86
C PHE A 93 1.23 -16.55 0.95
N ASP A 94 1.25 -17.76 1.50
CA ASP A 94 0.89 -18.97 0.74
C ASP A 94 -0.61 -19.25 0.86
N TYR A 95 -1.39 -18.44 0.14
CA TYR A 95 -2.84 -18.51 0.14
C TYR A 95 -3.38 -19.83 -0.43
N LYS A 96 -2.63 -20.49 -1.31
CA LYS A 96 -3.04 -21.79 -1.89
C LYS A 96 -2.90 -22.91 -0.86
N CYS A 97 -1.79 -22.94 -0.12
CA CYS A 97 -1.60 -23.86 0.99
C CYS A 97 -2.65 -23.65 2.08
N ALA A 98 -2.88 -22.38 2.47
CA ALA A 98 -3.87 -22.03 3.49
C ALA A 98 -5.27 -22.54 3.12
N ARG A 99 -5.73 -22.30 1.89
CA ARG A 99 -7.02 -22.79 1.39
C ARG A 99 -7.13 -24.31 1.43
N LYS A 100 -6.10 -25.04 0.97
CA LYS A 100 -6.09 -26.51 0.99
C LYS A 100 -6.18 -27.05 2.43
N LEU A 101 -5.46 -26.44 3.37
CA LEU A 101 -5.53 -26.81 4.78
C LEU A 101 -6.91 -26.53 5.38
N GLU A 102 -7.54 -25.40 5.05
CA GLU A 102 -8.90 -25.09 5.50
C GLU A 102 -9.94 -26.06 4.94
N GLU A 103 -9.87 -26.38 3.64
CA GLU A 103 -10.73 -27.35 2.98
C GLU A 103 -10.56 -28.74 3.59
N ALA A 104 -9.32 -29.17 3.85
CA ALA A 104 -9.03 -30.44 4.53
C ALA A 104 -9.57 -30.46 5.96
N LYS A 105 -9.41 -29.38 6.72
CA LYS A 105 -9.96 -29.27 8.08
C LYS A 105 -11.48 -29.34 8.09
N LYS A 106 -12.15 -28.72 7.11
CA LYS A 106 -13.61 -28.79 6.94
C LYS A 106 -14.09 -30.18 6.54
N ALA A 107 -13.33 -30.90 5.71
CA ALA A 107 -13.67 -32.26 5.31
C ALA A 107 -13.51 -33.29 6.44
N LEU A 108 -12.68 -32.99 7.45
CA LEU A 108 -12.44 -33.82 8.63
C LEU A 108 -13.37 -33.49 9.82
N ALA A 109 -14.15 -32.41 9.74
CA ALA A 109 -15.07 -31.96 10.78
C ALA A 109 -16.51 -32.40 10.47
#